data_AF-A0A0L8GU25-F1
#
_entry.id   AF-A0A0L8GU25-F1
#
_cell.length_a   1.000
_cell.length_b   1.000
_cell.length_c   1.000
_cell.angle_alpha   90.00
_cell.angle_beta   90.00
_cell.angle_gamma   90.00
#
_symmetry.space_group_name_H-M   'P 1'
#
loop_
_entity.id
_entity.type
_entity.pdbx_description
1 polymer ?
#
loop_
_entity_poly.entity_id
_entity_poly.type
_entity_poly.pdbx_seq_one_letter_code
_entity_poly.pdbx_strand_id
1 'polypeptide(L)' 'TYQKLSKYNDLEIEIGKVWNLTTKTIPVIIGAIGMIAKGVDSYLAQIQENLRMAEIQKIMLMGTAQILRKILSM' A
#
# COMPACT_ATOMS: atom_id res chain seq x y z
N THR A 1 -10.62 -11.72 7.18
CA THR A 1 -9.64 -11.44 6.10
C THR A 1 -9.73 -10.04 5.50
N TYR A 2 -10.85 -9.29 5.45
CA TYR A 2 -10.86 -7.99 4.74
C TYR A 2 -11.65 -6.86 5.43
N GLN A 3 -11.56 -6.76 6.76
CA GLN A 3 -12.31 -5.76 7.55
C GLN A 3 -11.96 -4.29 7.23
N LYS A 4 -10.80 -4.04 6.62
CA LYS A 4 -10.35 -2.68 6.29
C LYS A 4 -10.98 -2.14 4.99
N LEU A 5 -11.30 -2.96 4.00
CA LEU A 5 -11.82 -2.46 2.72
C LEU A 5 -13.23 -1.88 2.86
N SER A 6 -14.10 -2.54 3.62
CA SER A 6 -15.46 -2.06 3.87
C SER A 6 -15.48 -0.70 4.57
N LYS A 7 -14.45 -0.39 5.38
CA LYS A 7 -14.32 0.89 6.08
C LYS A 7 -14.07 2.07 5.11
N TYR A 8 -13.46 1.81 3.96
CA TYR A 8 -13.07 2.87 3.02
C TYR A 8 -14.00 3.00 1.81
N ASN A 9 -15.11 2.27 1.79
CA ASN A 9 -16.04 2.30 0.66
C ASN A 9 -16.70 3.68 0.50
N ASP A 10 -17.12 4.29 1.61
CA ASP A 10 -17.72 5.64 1.57
C ASP A 10 -16.70 6.68 1.09
N LEU A 11 -15.44 6.55 1.52
CA LEU A 11 -14.36 7.43 1.09
C LEU A 11 -14.07 7.29 -0.43
N GLU A 12 -14.08 6.06 -0.95
CA GLU A 12 -13.93 5.81 -2.37
C GLU A 12 -15.01 6.53 -3.18
N ILE A 13 -16.27 6.43 -2.74
CA ILE A 13 -17.41 7.10 -3.37
C ILE A 13 -17.28 8.62 -3.30
N GLU A 14 -16.93 9.17 -2.13
CA GLU A 14 -16.78 10.63 -1.96
C GLU A 14 -15.66 11.19 -2.84
N ILE A 15 -14.49 10.55 -2.88
CA ILE A 15 -13.39 10.96 -3.76
C ILE A 15 -13.84 10.84 -5.24
N GLY A 16 -14.52 9.75 -5.61
CA GLY A 16 -15.03 9.58 -6.97
C GLY A 16 -15.99 10.70 -7.39
N LYS A 17 -16.86 11.15 -6.47
CA LYS A 17 -17.78 12.28 -6.69
C LYS A 17 -17.04 13.62 -6.80
N VAL A 18 -16.10 13.90 -5.89
CA VAL A 18 -15.35 15.17 -5.86
C VAL A 18 -14.52 15.35 -7.13
N TRP A 19 -13.88 14.27 -7.59
CA TRP A 19 -12.99 14.31 -8.75
C TRP A 19 -13.68 13.93 -10.07
N ASN A 20 -14.96 13.51 -10.02
CA ASN A 20 -15.72 12.99 -11.16
C ASN A 20 -14.99 11.86 -11.92
N LEU A 21 -14.38 10.93 -11.17
CA LEU A 21 -13.57 9.83 -11.68
C LEU A 21 -13.96 8.50 -11.01
N THR A 22 -13.70 7.39 -11.71
CA THR A 22 -13.83 6.05 -11.13
C THR A 22 -12.63 5.77 -10.23
N THR A 23 -12.87 5.75 -8.93
CA THR A 23 -11.86 5.48 -7.88
C THR A 23 -11.93 4.02 -7.46
N LYS A 24 -10.82 3.49 -6.92
CA LYS A 24 -10.77 2.13 -6.35
C LYS A 24 -9.83 2.06 -5.16
N THR A 25 -10.28 1.46 -4.07
CA THR A 25 -9.46 1.25 -2.88
C THR A 25 -8.63 -0.03 -3.01
N ILE A 26 -7.30 0.11 -2.94
CA ILE A 26 -6.36 -1.00 -3.08
C ILE A 26 -5.53 -1.12 -1.80
N PRO A 27 -5.70 -2.21 -1.02
CA PRO A 27 -4.99 -2.37 0.25
C PRO A 27 -3.58 -2.91 -0.02
N VAL A 28 -2.56 -2.15 0.38
CA VAL A 28 -1.16 -2.59 0.37
C VAL A 28 -0.66 -2.67 1.80
N ILE A 29 -0.29 -3.89 2.25
CA ILE A 29 0.20 -4.15 3.60
C ILE A 29 1.63 -4.68 3.50
N ILE A 30 2.57 -3.87 3.97
CA ILE A 30 4.01 -4.20 4.03
C ILE A 30 4.48 -3.99 5.46
N GLY A 31 5.03 -5.06 6.07
CA GLY A 31 5.63 -5.00 7.39
C GLY A 31 6.98 -4.29 7.36
N ALA A 32 7.43 -3.79 8.51
CA ALA A 32 8.71 -3.07 8.70
C ALA A 32 9.94 -3.82 8.14
N ILE A 33 9.92 -5.16 8.19
CA ILE A 33 11.01 -6.03 7.72
C ILE A 33 10.74 -6.49 6.26
N GLY A 34 9.84 -5.82 5.55
CA GLY A 34 9.46 -6.17 4.19
C GLY A 34 8.55 -7.40 4.10
N MET A 35 7.87 -7.81 5.18
CA MET A 35 6.86 -8.88 5.06
C MET A 35 5.69 -8.38 4.21
N ILE A 36 5.31 -9.14 3.20
CA ILE A 36 4.22 -8.78 2.29
C ILE A 36 2.98 -9.64 2.60
N ALA A 37 1.81 -9.03 2.66
CA ALA A 37 0.56 -9.76 2.83
C ALA A 37 0.23 -10.60 1.58
N LYS A 38 -0.28 -11.82 1.79
CA LYS A 38 -0.74 -12.69 0.70
C LYS A 38 -1.86 -12.01 -0.10
N GLY A 39 -1.78 -12.13 -1.42
CA GLY A 39 -2.77 -11.57 -2.34
C GLY A 39 -2.55 -10.11 -2.72
N VAL A 40 -1.46 -9.47 -2.29
CA VAL A 40 -1.14 -8.10 -2.74
C VAL A 40 -0.88 -8.01 -4.25
N ASP A 41 -0.41 -9.11 -4.87
CA ASP A 41 -0.10 -9.13 -6.31
C ASP A 41 -1.35 -8.91 -7.17
N SER A 42 -2.50 -9.48 -6.76
CA SER A 42 -3.77 -9.27 -7.47
C SER A 42 -4.32 -7.85 -7.30
N TYR A 43 -3.94 -7.18 -6.21
CA TYR A 43 -4.25 -5.78 -5.96
C TYR A 43 -3.36 -4.85 -6.78
N LEU A 44 -2.07 -5.15 -6.90
CA LEU A 44 -1.15 -4.35 -7.71
C LEU A 44 -1.41 -4.45 -9.21
N ALA A 45 -1.82 -5.63 -9.70
CA ALA A 45 -2.20 -5.81 -11.09
C ALA A 45 -3.31 -4.83 -11.55
N GLN A 46 -4.08 -4.29 -10.61
CA GLN A 46 -5.15 -3.31 -10.90
C GLN A 46 -4.62 -1.87 -11.03
N ILE A 47 -3.42 -1.57 -10.53
CA ILE A 47 -2.79 -0.25 -10.65
C ILE A 47 -1.97 -0.18 -11.93
N GLN A 48 -1.05 -1.13 -12.11
CA GLN A 48 -0.13 -1.14 -13.24
C GLN A 48 0.51 -2.52 -13.41
N GLU A 49 0.58 -2.99 -14.65
CA GLU A 49 1.10 -4.32 -15.00
C GLU A 49 2.61 -4.48 -14.71
N ASN A 50 3.36 -3.36 -14.66
CA ASN A 50 4.82 -3.36 -14.45
C ASN A 50 5.28 -3.12 -13.00
N LEU A 51 4.36 -2.95 -12.05
CA LEU A 51 4.72 -2.68 -10.66
C LEU A 51 5.18 -3.98 -9.99
N ARG A 52 6.50 -4.12 -9.75
CA ARG A 52 7.07 -5.30 -9.11
C ARG A 52 7.03 -5.15 -7.59
N MET A 53 6.41 -6.11 -6.90
CA MET A 53 6.36 -6.11 -5.42
C MET A 53 7.73 -6.00 -4.76
N ALA A 54 8.76 -6.62 -5.36
CA ALA A 54 10.13 -6.55 -4.86
C ALA A 54 10.67 -5.11 -4.78
N GLU A 55 10.28 -4.23 -5.71
CA GLU A 55 10.71 -2.83 -5.72
C GLU A 55 10.04 -2.05 -4.60
N ILE A 56 8.73 -2.24 -4.40
CA ILE A 56 7.98 -1.61 -3.32
C ILE A 56 8.53 -2.04 -1.96
N GLN A 57 8.79 -3.34 -1.79
CA GLN A 57 9.38 -3.89 -0.57
C GLN A 57 10.75 -3.30 -0.30
N LYS A 58 11.59 -3.15 -1.32
CA LYS A 58 12.94 -2.55 -1.20
C LYS A 58 12.86 -1.09 -0.75
N ILE A 59 11.96 -0.29 -1.33
CA ILE A 59 11.74 1.11 -0.93
C ILE A 59 11.31 1.18 0.53
N MET A 60 10.36 0.33 0.92
CA MET A 60 9.84 0.29 2.30
C MET A 60 10.93 -0.10 3.32
N LEU A 61 11.73 -1.12 2.99
CA LEU A 61 12.88 -1.55 3.81
C LEU A 61 13.92 -0.44 3.97
N MET A 62 14.26 0.26 2.89
CA MET A 62 15.20 1.38 2.94
C MET A 62 14.68 2.53 3.81
N GLY A 63 13.40 2.90 3.66
CA GLY A 63 12.77 3.92 4.51
C GLY A 63 12.77 3.53 5.99
N THR A 64 12.43 2.27 6.29
CA THR A 64 12.43 1.75 7.66
C THR A 64 13.83 1.74 8.25
N ALA A 65 14.85 1.29 7.50
CA ALA A 65 16.24 1.31 7.93
C ALA A 65 16.76 2.74 8.17
N GLN A 66 16.32 3.71 7.37
CA GLN A 66 16.69 5.12 7.55
C GLN A 66 16.08 5.70 8.83
N ILE A 67 14.80 5.40 9.12
CA ILE A 67 14.15 5.80 10.37
C ILE A 67 14.88 5.17 11.56
N LEU A 68 15.14 3.86 11.49
CA LEU A 68 15.82 3.13 12.55
C LEU A 68 17.22 3.69 12.80
N ARG A 69 17.98 4.02 11.75
CA ARG A 69 19.28 4.68 11.87
C ARG A 69 19.15 6.02 12.59
N LYS A 70 18.19 6.87 12.24
CA LYS A 70 18.00 8.17 12.91
C LYS A 70 17.71 8.01 14.41
N ILE A 71 16.96 6.98 14.79
CA ILE A 71 16.59 6.72 16.20
C ILE A 71 17.76 6.11 16.98
N LEU A 72 18.47 5.14 16.39
CA LEU A 72 19.55 4.40 17.06
C LEU A 72 20.91 5.11 17.00
N SER A 73 21.08 6.10 16.12
CA SER A 73 22.29 6.94 16.06
C SER A 73 22.17 8.18 16.95
N MET A 74 21.20 8.22 17.88
CA MET A 74 21.19 9.15 19.01
C MET A 74 22.21 8.72 20.06
#